data_AF-A0A354EUH2-F1
#
_entry.id   AF-A0A354EUH2-F1
#
_cell.length_a   1.000
_cell.length_b   1.000
_cell.length_c   1.000
_cell.angle_alpha   90.00
_cell.angle_beta   90.00
_cell.angle_gamma   90.00
#
_symmetry.space_group_name_H-M   'P 1'
#
loop_
_entity.id
_entity.type
_entity.pdbx_description
1 polymer ?
#
loop_
_entity_poly.entity_id
_entity_poly.type
_entity_poly.pdbx_seq_one_letter_code
_entity_poly.pdbx_strand_id
1 'polypeptide(L)'
;MGAATAVIAIAALAAAALAASAPPRNAPQSVAAAPHPVSSALARCRALGEAGGADPTCQAAWADQRRRFFAGPTTTAVAGSAEQ
;
A
#
# COMPACT_ATOMS: atom_id res chain seq x y z
N MET A 1 23.39 31.63 -2.51
CA MET A 1 22.06 31.26 -1.96
C MET A 1 20.90 31.69 -2.89
N GLY A 2 21.05 31.61 -4.22
CA GLY A 2 20.03 32.09 -5.16
C GLY A 2 19.31 31.00 -5.96
N ALA A 3 20.01 29.91 -6.31
CA ALA A 3 19.43 28.83 -7.10
C ALA A 3 18.46 27.96 -6.30
N ALA A 4 18.81 27.59 -5.06
CA ALA A 4 17.96 26.76 -4.21
C ALA A 4 16.63 27.44 -3.85
N THR A 5 16.65 28.74 -3.58
CA THR A 5 15.45 29.52 -3.27
C THR A 5 14.54 29.67 -4.49
N ALA A 6 15.12 29.90 -5.68
CA ALA A 6 14.37 29.95 -6.94
C ALA A 6 13.67 28.61 -7.25
N VAL A 7 14.38 27.48 -7.09
CA VAL A 7 13.81 26.15 -7.32
C VAL A 7 12.64 25.87 -6.36
N ILE A 8 12.80 26.18 -5.08
CA ILE A 8 11.74 25.99 -4.08
C ILE A 8 10.52 26.86 -4.41
N ALA A 9 10.72 28.11 -4.81
CA ALA A 9 9.63 29.02 -5.18
C ALA A 9 8.86 28.52 -6.42
N ILE A 10 9.57 28.05 -7.44
CA ILE A 10 8.95 27.50 -8.67
C ILE A 10 8.15 26.23 -8.34
N ALA A 11 8.70 25.33 -7.52
CA ALA A 11 8.01 24.11 -7.13
C ALA A 11 6.72 24.39 -6.33
N ALA A 12 6.77 25.37 -5.41
CA ALA A 12 5.62 25.78 -4.62
C ALA A 12 4.50 26.38 -5.51
N LEU A 13 4.86 27.22 -6.49
CA LEU A 13 3.89 27.81 -7.43
C LEU A 13 3.24 26.74 -8.32
N ALA A 14 4.01 25.78 -8.83
CA ALA A 14 3.50 24.68 -9.64
C ALA A 14 2.52 23.79 -8.85
N ALA A 15 2.84 23.47 -7.60
CA ALA A 15 1.97 22.68 -6.73
C ALA A 15 0.64 23.41 -6.43
N ALA A 16 0.69 24.72 -6.18
CA ALA A 16 -0.50 25.53 -5.94
C ALA A 16 -1.42 25.59 -7.17
N ALA A 17 -0.85 25.75 -8.37
CA ALA A 17 -1.61 25.76 -9.62
C ALA A 17 -2.30 24.42 -9.92
N LEU A 18 -1.62 23.29 -9.65
CA LEU A 18 -2.22 21.96 -9.78
C LEU A 18 -3.36 21.73 -8.79
N ALA A 19 -3.19 22.19 -7.54
CA ALA A 19 -4.21 22.05 -6.51
C ALA A 19 -5.48 22.86 -6.84
N ALA A 20 -5.31 24.07 -7.38
CA ALA A 20 -6.41 24.92 -7.82
C ALA A 20 -7.15 24.36 -9.05
N SER A 21 -6.48 23.53 -9.85
CA SER A 21 -7.01 22.95 -11.09
C SER A 21 -7.64 21.57 -10.91
N ALA A 22 -7.65 21.02 -9.69
CA ALA A 22 -8.17 19.68 -9.46
C ALA A 22 -9.72 19.69 -9.56
N PRO A 23 -10.32 19.02 -10.57
CA PRO A 23 -11.78 18.84 -10.59
C PRO A 23 -12.21 18.02 -9.36
N PRO A 24 -13.45 18.17 -8.87
CA PRO A 24 -13.95 17.36 -7.76
C PRO A 24 -13.84 15.89 -8.15
N ARG A 25 -12.93 15.17 -7.48
CA ARG A 25 -12.79 13.73 -7.68
C ARG A 25 -14.03 13.07 -7.11
N ASN A 26 -15.03 12.80 -7.96
CA ASN A 26 -15.94 11.69 -7.75
C ASN A 26 -15.15 10.40 -7.95
N ALA A 27 -14.26 10.10 -6.99
CA ALA A 27 -13.59 8.81 -6.94
C ALA A 27 -14.67 7.76 -6.62
N PRO A 28 -14.79 6.68 -7.41
CA PRO A 28 -15.64 5.57 -7.01
C PRO A 28 -15.20 5.14 -5.62
N GLN A 29 -16.15 5.03 -4.70
CA GLN A 29 -15.90 4.53 -3.35
C GLN A 29 -15.31 3.14 -3.51
N SER A 30 -13.99 3.03 -3.33
CA SER A 30 -13.33 1.74 -3.32
C SER A 30 -13.94 0.99 -2.15
N VAL A 31 -14.80 0.02 -2.46
CA VAL A 31 -15.31 -0.94 -1.49
C VAL A 31 -14.05 -1.50 -0.83
N ALA A 32 -13.83 -1.16 0.43
CA ALA A 32 -12.65 -1.58 1.16
C ALA A 32 -12.63 -3.11 1.13
N ALA A 33 -11.77 -3.68 0.29
CA ALA A 33 -11.54 -5.10 0.30
C ALA A 33 -11.17 -5.47 1.73
N ALA A 34 -11.89 -6.45 2.30
CA ALA A 34 -11.64 -6.89 3.66
C ALA A 34 -10.13 -7.12 3.83
N PRO A 35 -9.49 -6.53 4.85
CA PRO A 35 -8.04 -6.59 4.98
C PRO A 35 -7.60 -8.05 5.02
N HIS A 36 -6.72 -8.44 4.09
CA HIS A 36 -6.17 -9.78 4.10
C HIS A 36 -5.47 -10.01 5.45
N PRO A 37 -5.79 -11.11 6.17
CA PRO A 37 -5.21 -11.36 7.48
C PRO A 37 -3.68 -11.45 7.37
N VAL A 38 -2.99 -10.63 8.16
CA VAL A 38 -1.53 -10.56 8.18
C VAL A 38 -0.99 -11.76 8.96
N SER A 39 0.05 -12.43 8.45
CA SER A 39 0.67 -13.52 9.21
C SER A 39 1.42 -12.98 10.44
N SER A 40 1.43 -13.74 11.54
CA SER A 40 2.13 -13.36 12.78
C SER A 40 3.65 -13.20 12.57
N ALA A 41 4.23 -14.02 11.68
CA ALA A 41 5.63 -13.90 11.28
C ALA A 41 5.91 -12.56 10.58
N LEU A 42 5.03 -12.15 9.67
CA LEU A 42 5.15 -10.86 9.00
C LEU A 42 4.94 -9.70 9.98
N ALA A 43 3.99 -9.79 10.90
CA ALA A 43 3.78 -8.76 11.92
C ALA A 43 5.06 -8.51 12.74
N ARG A 44 5.75 -9.60 13.14
CA ARG A 44 7.06 -9.51 13.81
C ARG A 44 8.12 -8.86 12.93
N CYS A 45 8.25 -9.28 11.67
CA CYS A 45 9.22 -8.72 10.74
C CYS A 45 8.98 -7.24 10.41
N ARG A 46 7.71 -6.79 10.44
CA ARG A 46 7.38 -5.36 10.30
C ARG A 46 7.80 -4.55 11.52
N ALA A 47 7.68 -5.12 12.71
CA ALA A 47 8.14 -4.46 13.95
C ALA A 47 9.67 -4.30 13.99
N LEU A 48 10.42 -5.18 13.30
CA LEU A 48 11.87 -5.08 13.17
C LEU A 48 12.32 -3.96 12.20
N GLY A 49 11.48 -3.58 11.23
CA GLY A 49 11.84 -2.60 10.21
C GLY A 49 13.09 -3.02 9.41
N GLU A 50 14.00 -2.08 9.14
CA GLU A 50 15.26 -2.33 8.43
C GLU A 50 16.12 -3.42 9.07
N ALA A 51 16.06 -3.58 10.39
CA ALA A 51 16.81 -4.63 11.10
C ALA A 51 16.42 -6.05 10.66
N GLY A 52 15.19 -6.23 10.14
CA GLY A 52 14.73 -7.50 9.59
C GLY A 52 15.01 -7.68 8.09
N GLY A 53 15.60 -6.69 7.41
CA GLY A 53 15.77 -6.71 5.95
C GLY A 53 16.76 -7.77 5.45
N ALA A 54 17.81 -8.05 6.22
CA ALA A 54 18.79 -9.08 5.90
C ALA A 54 18.40 -10.48 6.42
N ASP A 55 17.35 -10.59 7.22
CA ASP A 55 16.91 -11.87 7.79
C ASP A 55 16.16 -12.70 6.72
N PRO A 56 16.64 -13.92 6.39
CA PRO A 56 16.02 -14.74 5.34
C PRO A 56 14.60 -15.20 5.71
N THR A 57 14.28 -15.36 6.99
CA THR A 57 12.93 -15.67 7.48
C THR A 57 11.99 -14.51 7.22
N CYS A 58 12.45 -13.29 7.46
CA CYS A 58 11.65 -12.10 7.17
C CYS A 58 11.44 -11.88 5.68
N GLN A 59 12.47 -12.11 4.85
CA GLN A 59 12.32 -12.05 3.39
C GLN A 59 11.27 -13.06 2.87
N ALA A 60 11.29 -14.29 3.40
CA ALA A 60 10.30 -15.31 3.05
C ALA A 60 8.87 -14.91 3.46
N ALA A 61 8.70 -14.34 4.67
CA ALA A 61 7.40 -13.87 5.16
C ALA A 61 6.83 -12.75 4.27
N TRP A 62 7.67 -11.82 3.82
CA TRP A 62 7.29 -10.77 2.87
C TRP A 62 6.95 -11.30 1.48
N ALA A 63 7.70 -12.28 0.98
CA ALA A 63 7.37 -12.92 -0.29
C ALA A 63 5.99 -13.60 -0.24
N ASP A 64 5.66 -14.26 0.86
CA ASP A 64 4.37 -14.92 1.02
C ASP A 64 3.20 -13.93 1.08
N GLN A 65 3.31 -12.86 1.87
CA GLN A 65 2.25 -11.85 1.93
C GLN A 65 2.04 -11.14 0.59
N ARG A 66 3.12 -10.87 -0.16
CA ARG A 66 3.01 -10.32 -1.52
C ARG A 66 2.26 -11.26 -2.44
N ARG A 67 2.60 -12.56 -2.45
CA ARG A 67 1.88 -13.56 -3.26
C ARG A 67 0.40 -13.58 -2.94
N ARG A 68 0.02 -13.58 -1.66
CA ARG A 68 -1.40 -13.56 -1.23
C ARG A 68 -2.13 -12.29 -1.64
N PHE A 69 -1.47 -11.14 -1.56
CA PHE A 69 -2.03 -9.87 -1.99
C PHE A 69 -2.37 -9.87 -3.48
N PHE A 70 -1.50 -10.48 -4.31
CA PHE A 70 -1.71 -10.55 -5.76
C PHE A 70 -2.55 -11.77 -6.21
N ALA A 71 -2.66 -12.82 -5.39
CA ALA A 71 -3.43 -14.01 -5.72
C ALA A 71 -4.95 -13.76 -5.74
N GLY A 72 -5.41 -12.61 -5.22
CA GLY A 72 -6.83 -12.29 -5.07
C GLY A 72 -7.52 -13.22 -4.08
N PRO A 73 -8.79 -12.96 -3.74
CA PRO A 73 -9.60 -13.98 -3.07
C PRO A 73 -9.72 -15.15 -4.03
N THR A 74 -9.10 -16.28 -3.70
CA THR A 74 -9.45 -17.53 -4.35
C THR A 74 -10.94 -17.73 -4.11
N THR A 75 -11.74 -17.71 -5.18
CA THR A 75 -13.13 -18.16 -5.20
C THR A 75 -13.16 -19.68 -4.95
N THR A 76 -12.62 -20.11 -3.83
CA THR A 76 -12.75 -21.47 -3.31
C THR A 76 -13.73 -21.47 -2.14
N ALA A 77 -14.00 -20.31 -1.53
CA ALA A 77 -14.97 -20.18 -0.44
C ALA A 77 -16.42 -19.91 -0.88
N VAL A 78 -16.68 -19.42 -2.10
CA VAL A 78 -18.07 -19.18 -2.57
C VAL A 78 -18.84 -20.49 -2.82
N ALA A 79 -18.15 -21.62 -3.03
CA ALA A 79 -18.81 -22.92 -3.21
C ALA A 79 -19.28 -23.56 -1.88
N GLY A 80 -18.85 -23.05 -0.71
CA GLY A 80 -19.20 -23.61 0.60
C GLY A 80 -20.31 -22.86 1.37
N SER A 81 -20.77 -21.71 0.87
CA SER A 81 -21.70 -20.82 1.61
C SER A 81 -23.15 -20.91 1.16
N ALA A 82 -23.50 -21.85 0.26
CA ALA A 82 -24.87 -22.07 -0.19
C ALA A 82 -25.62 -23.16 0.60
N GLU A 83 -24.98 -23.77 1.61
CA GLU A 83 -25.57 -24.88 2.39
C GLU A 83 -25.66 -24.61 3.91
N GLN A 84 -25.49 -23.37 4.37
CA GLN A 84 -25.71 -23.03 5.79
C GLN A 84 -26.67 -21.87 5.98
#